data_AF-A0A6P0K2T6-F1
#
_entry.id   AF-A0A6P0K2T6-F1
#
_cell.length_a   1.000
_cell.length_b   1.000
_cell.length_c   1.000
_cell.angle_alpha   90.00
_cell.angle_beta   90.00
_cell.angle_gamma   90.00
#
_symmetry.space_group_name_H-M   'P 1'
#
loop_
_entity.id
_entity.type
_entity.pdbx_description
1 polymer ?
#
loop_
_entity_poly.entity_id
_entity_poly.type
_entity_poly.pdbx_seq_one_letter_code
_entity_poly.pdbx_strand_id
1 'polypeptide(L)' 'MKIAIAQLNPTIGDLTGNSQKILQVAQTAVSQGVELLLTPELSLCGYPP' A
#
# COMPACT_ATOMS: atom_id res chain seq x y z
N MET A 1 -3.31 -8.10 17.71
CA MET A 1 -3.26 -8.19 16.24
C MET A 1 -4.20 -7.18 15.60
N LYS A 2 -3.70 -5.97 15.34
CA LYS A 2 -4.41 -4.93 14.58
C LYS A 2 -4.00 -4.98 13.11
N ILE A 3 -4.97 -5.01 12.20
CA ILE A 3 -4.74 -5.14 10.75
C ILE A 3 -5.29 -3.90 10.06
N ALA A 4 -4.61 -3.41 9.02
CA ALA A 4 -5.10 -2.36 8.13
C ALA A 4 -5.14 -2.84 6.68
N ILE A 5 -6.06 -2.27 5.91
CA ILE A 5 -6.20 -2.51 4.47
C ILE A 5 -5.92 -1.18 3.78
N ALA A 6 -4.84 -1.12 2.99
CA ALA A 6 -4.49 0.03 2.19
C ALA A 6 -5.32 0.05 0.91
N GLN A 7 -6.41 0.80 0.87
CA GLN A 7 -7.16 0.98 -0.38
C GLN A 7 -6.42 1.96 -1.30
N LEU A 8 -5.55 1.44 -2.15
CA LEU A 8 -4.70 2.21 -3.05
C LEU A 8 -5.24 2.20 -4.48
N ASN A 9 -4.89 3.24 -5.24
CA ASN A 9 -5.04 3.29 -6.70
C ASN A 9 -3.63 3.34 -7.35
N PRO A 10 -3.00 2.19 -7.60
CA PRO A 10 -1.67 2.13 -8.20
C PRO A 10 -1.70 2.60 -9.65
N THR A 11 -0.63 3.25 -10.09
CA THR A 11 -0.46 3.66 -11.49
C THR A 11 0.33 2.59 -12.23
N ILE A 12 -0.22 2.05 -13.33
CA ILE A 12 0.43 0.97 -14.09
C ILE A 12 1.82 1.42 -14.57
N GLY A 13 2.85 0.66 -14.23
CA GLY A 13 4.25 0.91 -14.60
C GLY A 13 5.02 1.87 -13.69
N ASP A 14 4.35 2.58 -12.78
CA ASP A 14 5.01 3.54 -11.86
C ASP A 14 5.50 2.85 -10.56
N LEU A 15 6.57 2.07 -10.66
CA LEU A 15 7.14 1.35 -9.51
C LEU A 15 7.55 2.30 -8.37
N THR A 16 8.12 3.46 -8.69
CA THR A 16 8.63 4.39 -7.70
C THR A 16 7.49 5.09 -6.98
N GLY A 17 6.52 5.64 -7.71
CA GLY A 17 5.37 6.31 -7.09
C GLY A 17 4.49 5.34 -6.30
N ASN A 18 4.29 4.12 -6.81
CA ASN A 18 3.51 3.10 -6.10
C ASN A 18 4.19 2.63 -4.80
N SER A 19 5.50 2.37 -4.83
CA SER A 19 6.24 1.99 -3.61
C SER A 19 6.25 3.11 -2.57
N GLN A 20 6.37 4.38 -2.99
CA GLN A 20 6.26 5.54 -2.11
C GLN A 20 4.87 5.64 -1.46
N LYS A 21 3.79 5.44 -2.23
CA LYS A 21 2.41 5.41 -1.68
C LYS A 21 2.24 4.30 -0.64
N ILE A 22 2.75 3.09 -0.91
CA ILE A 22 2.71 1.97 0.04
C ILE A 22 3.47 2.33 1.32
N LEU A 23 4.67 2.89 1.20
CA LEU A 23 5.51 3.29 2.33
C LEU A 23 4.81 4.33 3.22
N GLN A 24 4.19 5.35 2.62
CA GLN A 24 3.47 6.39 3.36
C GLN A 24 2.30 5.81 4.17
N VAL A 25 1.53 4.89 3.57
CA VAL A 25 0.42 4.23 4.28
C VAL A 25 0.95 3.30 5.37
N ALA A 26 2.04 2.58 5.13
CA ALA A 26 2.69 1.74 6.13
C ALA A 26 3.17 2.55 7.36
N GLN A 27 3.81 3.70 7.15
CA GLN A 27 4.24 4.59 8.23
C GLN A 27 3.04 5.09 9.05
N THR A 28 1.95 5.47 8.37
CA THR A 28 0.71 5.88 9.02
C THR A 28 0.10 4.73 9.84
N ALA A 29 0.05 3.51 9.28
CA ALA A 29 -0.47 2.33 9.94
C ALA A 29 0.34 1.97 11.20
N VAL A 30 1.68 2.03 11.13
CA VAL A 30 2.58 1.82 12.28
C VAL A 30 2.28 2.81 13.39
N SER A 31 2.08 4.10 13.07
CA SER A 31 1.73 5.11 14.08
C SER A 31 0.39 4.85 14.78
N GLN A 32 -0.48 4.03 14.18
CA GLN A 32 -1.77 3.61 14.75
C GLN A 32 -1.69 2.25 15.46
N GLY A 33 -0.50 1.67 15.62
CA GLY A 33 -0.30 0.36 16.25
C GLY A 33 -0.78 -0.81 15.40
N VAL A 34 -0.80 -0.67 14.07
CA VAL A 34 -1.10 -1.77 13.14
C VAL A 34 0.10 -2.70 13.06
N GLU A 35 -0.16 -4.01 13.11
CA GLU A 35 0.83 -5.07 13.06
C GLU A 35 0.90 -5.75 11.68
N LEU A 36 -0.15 -5.62 10.86
CA LEU A 36 -0.22 -6.14 9.49
C LEU A 36 -0.94 -5.15 8.57
N LEU A 37 -0.30 -4.77 7.45
CA LEU A 37 -0.90 -3.97 6.39
C LEU A 37 -1.08 -4.83 5.14
N LEU A 38 -2.32 -4.91 4.64
CA LEU A 38 -2.63 -5.54 3.37
C LEU A 38 -2.71 -4.50 2.26
N THR A 39 -2.13 -4.80 1.10
CA THR A 39 -2.23 -3.99 -0.12
C THR A 39 -3.00 -4.76 -1.19
N PRO A 40 -3.56 -4.09 -2.22
CA PRO A 40 -4.13 -4.75 -3.38
C PRO A 40 -3.12 -5.67 -4.09
N GLU A 41 -3.64 -6.58 -4.92
CA GLU A 41 -2.81 -7.37 -5.83
C GLU A 41 -2.00 -6.45 -6.75
N LEU A 42 -0.75 -6.85 -7.02
CA LEU A 42 0.18 -6.13 -7.92
C LEU A 42 0.36 -4.64 -7.57
N SER A 43 0.23 -4.26 -6.30
CA SER A 43 0.30 -2.86 -5.83
C SER A 43 1.57 -2.10 -6.21
N LEU A 44 2.69 -2.78 -6.48
CA LEU A 44 3.92 -2.14 -6.95
C LEU A 44 3.84 -1.77 -8.44
N CYS A 45 3.36 -2.69 -9.28
CA CYS A 45 3.35 -2.53 -10.73
C CYS A 45 2.06 -1.90 -11.25
N GLY A 46 0.99 -1.97 -10.47
CA GLY A 46 -0.38 -1.71 -10.91
C GLY A 46 -0.97 -2.86 -11.72
N TYR A 47 -2.30 -2.93 -11.74
CA TYR A 47 -3.07 -3.91 -12.49
C TYR A 47 -4.13 -3.19 -13.33
N PRO A 48 -4.32 -3.55 -14.61
CA PRO A 48 -5.42 -3.02 -15.42
C PRO A 48 -6.79 -3.48 -14.89
N PRO A 49 -7.86 -2.70 -15.11
CA PRO A 49 -9.21 -3.10 -14.76
C PRO A 49 -9.70 -4.32 -15.55
#